data_AF-A0A2U8W4F0-F1
#
_entry.id   AF-A0A2U8W4F0-F1
#
_cell.length_a   1.000
_cell.length_b   1.000
_cell.length_c   1.000
_cell.angle_alpha   90.00
_cell.angle_beta   90.00
_cell.angle_gamma   90.00
#
_symmetry.space_group_name_H-M   'P 1'
#
loop_
_entity.id
_entity.type
_entity.pdbx_description
1 polymer ?
#
loop_
_entity_poly.entity_id
_entity_poly.type
_entity_poly.pdbx_seq_one_letter_code
_entity_poly.pdbx_strand_id
1 'polypeptide(L)'
;MRLGWTGEGRGLVRHGLDALQRHHITDTGEVLPLVAADGRPLSRAFDLYDQAFVLFGLAAAAAIGERVETVVPLAARLRDRMIAGWKHPEAGFEEARPRRLPLRSNPHMHLFEACLAWAEQGGDAAWRNLADEIAELCLRRFRDPETGALREHFDGAWRRIDADGLEVVEPGHQAEWAWLLTRWGLSRGRADALAAARRLTDILEGYGISSRQGLAVNALNGDLSLRDPLLRLWPQTERIKAWIARHWLAEDSAAASACDAQIAELGRQLFRYADHPVRGSWWENLDASGRPVSEPARASSLYHLTCAIAELAPAGSVPTAGPRSSSAHTPEITPAPGEAQRLRAPISNDARVVASAARTARSASGGCDRGVEVRRDRCCGLTRAGKGDTEHCPRARSAGNFAMPTNSRAIRQSSDGNRPPRRFRSVQKRTVNMLSQLRPTCCAPSHARAANM
;
A
#
# COMPACT_ATOMS: atom_id res chain seq x y z
N MET A 1 -18.18 -3.66 10.50
CA MET A 1 -17.19 -4.62 11.02
C MET A 1 -16.13 -3.85 11.81
N ARG A 2 -14.84 -3.81 11.43
CA ARG A 2 -13.77 -3.14 12.21
C ARG A 2 -14.00 -1.63 12.45
N LEU A 3 -14.68 -0.94 11.51
CA LEU A 3 -15.04 0.49 11.59
C LEU A 3 -16.50 0.72 12.01
N GLY A 4 -17.07 -0.13 12.86
CA GLY A 4 -18.44 0.02 13.37
C GLY A 4 -19.59 -0.25 12.39
N TRP A 5 -19.38 -0.18 11.06
CA TRP A 5 -20.43 -0.35 10.05
C TRP A 5 -21.23 -1.67 10.21
N THR A 6 -22.55 -1.58 10.29
CA THR A 6 -23.47 -2.68 10.63
C THR A 6 -24.12 -3.36 9.42
N GLY A 7 -23.83 -2.92 8.19
CA GLY A 7 -24.37 -3.54 6.96
C GLY A 7 -23.69 -4.84 6.57
N GLU A 8 -24.05 -5.36 5.39
CA GLU A 8 -23.68 -6.67 4.82
C GLU A 8 -22.19 -6.90 4.50
N GLY A 9 -21.27 -6.19 5.17
CA GLY A 9 -19.83 -6.29 4.93
C GLY A 9 -19.26 -7.71 5.05
N ARG A 10 -19.81 -8.58 5.92
CA ARG A 10 -19.38 -9.99 5.98
C ARG A 10 -19.92 -10.82 4.79
N GLY A 11 -21.12 -10.51 4.29
CA GLY A 11 -21.66 -11.08 3.06
C GLY A 11 -20.83 -10.68 1.84
N LEU A 12 -20.44 -9.41 1.74
CA LEU A 12 -19.57 -8.89 0.68
C LEU A 12 -18.17 -9.53 0.69
N VAL A 13 -17.55 -9.71 1.86
CA VAL A 13 -16.27 -10.44 1.96
C VAL A 13 -16.41 -11.89 1.51
N ARG A 14 -17.50 -12.58 1.88
CA ARG A 14 -17.77 -13.96 1.42
C ARG A 14 -17.94 -14.02 -0.10
N HIS A 15 -18.72 -13.11 -0.67
CA HIS A 15 -18.89 -13.00 -2.12
C HIS A 15 -17.55 -12.78 -2.84
N GLY A 16 -16.68 -11.90 -2.32
CA GLY A 16 -15.33 -11.68 -2.85
C GLY A 16 -14.44 -12.93 -2.76
N LEU A 17 -14.41 -13.62 -1.62
CA LEU A 17 -13.67 -14.88 -1.45
C LEU A 17 -14.17 -15.98 -2.41
N ASP A 18 -15.49 -16.09 -2.58
CA ASP A 18 -16.12 -17.04 -3.49
C ASP A 18 -15.80 -16.71 -4.96
N ALA A 19 -15.78 -15.44 -5.35
CA ALA A 19 -15.40 -15.00 -6.68
C ALA A 19 -13.91 -15.25 -6.96
N LEU A 20 -13.03 -14.96 -5.99
CA LEU A 20 -11.60 -15.26 -6.09
C LEU A 20 -11.37 -16.76 -6.31
N GLN A 21 -11.98 -17.61 -5.47
CA GLN A 21 -11.80 -19.07 -5.54
C GLN A 21 -12.43 -19.70 -6.80
N ARG A 22 -13.54 -19.17 -7.33
CA ARG A 22 -14.18 -19.72 -8.54
C ARG A 22 -13.57 -19.24 -9.86
N HIS A 23 -12.97 -18.05 -9.91
CA HIS A 23 -12.65 -17.39 -11.18
C HIS A 23 -11.22 -16.84 -11.26
N HIS A 24 -10.66 -16.33 -10.17
CA HIS A 24 -9.34 -15.67 -10.21
C HIS A 24 -8.17 -16.54 -9.74
N ILE A 25 -8.41 -17.64 -9.04
CA ILE A 25 -7.35 -18.51 -8.51
C ILE A 25 -7.42 -19.86 -9.20
N THR A 26 -6.34 -20.24 -9.89
CA THR A 26 -6.24 -21.55 -10.55
C THR A 26 -5.89 -22.67 -9.56
N ASP A 27 -6.09 -23.93 -9.95
CA ASP A 27 -5.60 -25.11 -9.20
C ASP A 27 -4.06 -25.09 -9.07
N THR A 28 -3.39 -24.61 -10.12
CA THR A 28 -1.94 -24.31 -10.16
C THR A 28 -1.53 -23.18 -9.21
N GLY A 29 -2.49 -22.45 -8.62
CA GLY A 29 -2.30 -21.40 -7.62
C GLY A 29 -1.73 -20.10 -8.16
N GLU A 30 -2.14 -19.74 -9.37
CA GLU A 30 -1.80 -18.49 -10.02
C GLU A 30 -3.01 -17.55 -9.90
N VAL A 31 -2.77 -16.26 -9.67
CA VAL A 31 -3.81 -15.23 -9.73
C VAL A 31 -4.00 -14.80 -11.18
N LEU A 32 -5.24 -14.86 -11.65
CA LEU A 32 -5.67 -14.39 -12.96
C LEU A 32 -6.14 -12.94 -12.81
N PRO A 33 -5.46 -11.95 -13.43
CA PRO A 33 -5.76 -10.54 -13.22
C PRO A 33 -7.07 -10.10 -13.88
N LEU A 34 -7.51 -10.79 -14.94
CA LEU A 34 -8.72 -10.42 -15.68
C LEU A 34 -9.51 -11.64 -16.15
N VAL A 35 -10.78 -11.66 -15.80
CA VAL A 35 -11.81 -12.62 -16.24
C VAL A 35 -12.99 -11.87 -16.87
N ALA A 36 -13.76 -12.54 -17.71
CA ALA A 36 -15.06 -12.06 -18.17
C ALA A 36 -16.16 -12.36 -17.13
N ALA A 37 -17.35 -11.79 -17.31
CA ALA A 37 -18.49 -11.97 -16.41
C ALA A 37 -19.04 -13.41 -16.36
N ASP A 38 -18.66 -14.25 -17.34
CA ASP A 38 -18.88 -15.70 -17.39
C ASP A 38 -17.84 -16.50 -16.57
N GLY A 39 -16.87 -15.82 -15.94
CA GLY A 39 -15.74 -16.42 -15.22
C GLY A 39 -14.58 -16.88 -16.11
N ARG A 40 -14.67 -16.69 -17.43
CA ARG A 40 -13.64 -17.14 -18.38
C ARG A 40 -12.40 -16.23 -18.32
N PRO A 41 -11.18 -16.78 -18.22
CA PRO A 41 -9.96 -15.97 -18.18
C PRO A 41 -9.75 -15.17 -19.48
N LEU A 42 -9.64 -13.85 -19.35
CA LEU A 42 -9.27 -12.93 -20.43
C LEU A 42 -7.78 -12.60 -20.43
N SER A 43 -7.12 -12.73 -19.28
CA SER A 43 -5.67 -12.69 -19.15
C SER A 43 -5.19 -13.81 -18.22
N ARG A 44 -4.05 -14.40 -18.58
CA ARG A 44 -3.23 -15.30 -17.75
C ARG A 44 -1.82 -14.76 -17.53
N ALA A 45 -1.56 -13.51 -17.94
CA ALA A 45 -0.28 -12.87 -17.68
C ALA A 45 -0.15 -12.57 -16.18
N PHE A 46 1.02 -12.80 -15.63
CA PHE A 46 1.35 -12.36 -14.28
C PHE A 46 1.32 -10.82 -14.20
N ASP A 47 0.73 -10.31 -13.12
CA ASP A 47 1.03 -8.96 -12.63
C ASP A 47 1.20 -9.01 -11.10
N LEU A 48 2.22 -8.33 -10.59
CA LEU A 48 2.55 -8.29 -9.16
C LEU A 48 1.53 -7.44 -8.37
N TYR A 49 0.89 -6.47 -9.03
CA TYR A 49 -0.12 -5.60 -8.42
C TYR A 49 -1.36 -6.41 -8.00
N ASP A 50 -1.94 -7.19 -8.92
CA ASP A 50 -3.12 -7.99 -8.64
C ASP A 50 -2.83 -9.12 -7.63
N GLN A 51 -1.62 -9.70 -7.68
CA GLN A 51 -1.14 -10.63 -6.65
C GLN A 51 -1.11 -9.97 -5.26
N ALA A 52 -0.54 -8.75 -5.15
CA ALA A 52 -0.50 -8.01 -3.90
C ALA A 52 -1.89 -7.70 -3.35
N PHE A 53 -2.83 -7.23 -4.19
CA PHE A 53 -4.19 -6.93 -3.76
C PHE A 53 -5.00 -8.17 -3.36
N VAL A 54 -4.80 -9.32 -4.03
CA VAL A 54 -5.38 -10.60 -3.56
C VAL A 54 -4.81 -11.01 -2.21
N LEU A 55 -3.49 -10.90 -2.01
CA LEU A 55 -2.86 -11.23 -0.73
C LEU A 55 -3.30 -10.29 0.41
N PHE A 56 -3.45 -8.98 0.14
CA PHE A 56 -3.99 -8.00 1.09
C PHE A 56 -5.47 -8.27 1.42
N GLY A 57 -6.30 -8.57 0.41
CA GLY A 57 -7.71 -8.93 0.61
C GLY A 57 -7.89 -10.19 1.46
N LEU A 58 -7.02 -11.20 1.27
CA LEU A 58 -6.97 -12.40 2.12
C LEU A 58 -6.55 -12.06 3.56
N ALA A 59 -5.57 -11.15 3.77
CA ALA A 59 -5.22 -10.67 5.12
C ALA A 59 -6.39 -9.95 5.80
N ALA A 60 -7.13 -9.11 5.06
CA ALA A 60 -8.30 -8.40 5.56
C ALA A 60 -9.46 -9.34 5.95
N ALA A 61 -9.65 -10.44 5.21
CA ALA A 61 -10.61 -11.49 5.55
C ALA A 61 -10.20 -12.27 6.82
N ALA A 62 -8.92 -12.65 6.92
CA ALA A 62 -8.37 -13.30 8.12
C ALA A 62 -8.51 -12.41 9.37
N ALA A 63 -8.27 -11.10 9.23
CA ALA A 63 -8.40 -10.10 10.30
C ALA A 63 -9.84 -9.89 10.83
N ILE A 64 -10.86 -10.48 10.20
CA ILE A 64 -12.25 -10.51 10.71
C ILE A 64 -12.75 -11.93 11.03
N GLY A 65 -11.83 -12.90 11.09
CA GLY A 65 -12.11 -14.31 11.36
C GLY A 65 -12.86 -15.04 10.24
N GLU A 66 -12.89 -14.52 9.01
CA GLU A 66 -13.64 -15.13 7.92
C GLU A 66 -12.83 -16.23 7.24
N ARG A 67 -13.29 -17.49 7.37
CA ARG A 67 -12.73 -18.69 6.74
C ARG A 67 -11.21 -18.90 6.93
N VAL A 68 -10.65 -18.47 8.07
CA VAL A 68 -9.21 -18.47 8.41
C VAL A 68 -8.48 -19.76 7.99
N GLU A 69 -9.03 -20.93 8.35
CA GLU A 69 -8.47 -22.26 8.05
C GLU A 69 -8.25 -22.53 6.55
N THR A 70 -8.93 -21.81 5.67
CA THR A 70 -8.75 -21.88 4.20
C THR A 70 -7.95 -20.69 3.65
N VAL A 71 -8.18 -19.50 4.21
CA VAL A 71 -7.61 -18.23 3.76
C VAL A 71 -6.10 -18.14 4.06
N VAL A 72 -5.66 -18.56 5.24
CA VAL A 72 -4.23 -18.49 5.63
C VAL A 72 -3.38 -19.46 4.81
N PRO A 73 -3.73 -20.76 4.67
CA PRO A 73 -2.98 -21.67 3.80
C PRO A 73 -3.05 -21.28 2.32
N LEU A 74 -4.13 -20.64 1.87
CA LEU A 74 -4.24 -20.13 0.50
C LEU A 74 -3.24 -18.99 0.26
N ALA A 75 -3.21 -17.97 1.12
CA ALA A 75 -2.30 -16.84 0.97
C ALA A 75 -0.82 -17.28 1.00
N ALA A 76 -0.45 -18.22 1.87
CA ALA A 76 0.89 -18.81 1.87
C ALA A 76 1.23 -19.49 0.53
N ARG A 77 0.34 -20.36 0.01
CA ARG A 77 0.55 -21.01 -1.30
C ARG A 77 0.67 -20.01 -2.46
N LEU A 78 -0.12 -18.93 -2.45
CA LEU A 78 -0.05 -17.89 -3.49
C LEU A 78 1.30 -17.14 -3.43
N ARG A 79 1.73 -16.71 -2.22
CA ARG A 79 3.04 -16.09 -1.99
C ARG A 79 4.18 -17.00 -2.45
N ASP A 80 4.17 -18.26 -2.05
CA ASP A 80 5.27 -19.19 -2.32
C ASP A 80 5.38 -19.52 -3.82
N ARG A 81 4.24 -19.60 -4.52
CA ARG A 81 4.17 -19.72 -6.00
C ARG A 81 4.59 -18.43 -6.70
N MET A 82 4.21 -17.25 -6.19
CA MET A 82 4.67 -15.95 -6.69
C MET A 82 6.19 -15.80 -6.58
N ILE A 83 6.79 -16.22 -5.46
CA ILE A 83 8.24 -16.27 -5.27
C ILE A 83 8.88 -17.25 -6.26
N ALA A 84 8.45 -18.50 -6.28
CA ALA A 84 9.04 -19.53 -7.15
C ALA A 84 8.96 -19.17 -8.65
N GLY A 85 7.87 -18.54 -9.09
CA GLY A 85 7.65 -18.18 -10.48
C GLY A 85 8.29 -16.86 -10.92
N TRP A 86 8.28 -15.81 -10.09
CA TRP A 86 8.54 -14.43 -10.55
C TRP A 86 9.56 -13.63 -9.72
N LYS A 87 10.25 -14.23 -8.75
CA LYS A 87 11.36 -13.54 -8.05
C LYS A 87 12.41 -12.99 -9.03
N HIS A 88 12.87 -11.77 -8.81
CA HIS A 88 14.00 -11.16 -9.54
C HIS A 88 15.32 -11.61 -8.90
N PRO A 89 16.41 -11.86 -9.67
CA PRO A 89 17.64 -12.47 -9.14
C PRO A 89 18.39 -11.70 -8.02
N GLU A 90 18.25 -10.37 -7.95
CA GLU A 90 18.91 -9.56 -6.90
C GLU A 90 18.04 -9.35 -5.65
N ALA A 91 16.81 -8.87 -5.85
CA ALA A 91 15.78 -8.55 -4.86
C ALA A 91 14.49 -8.18 -5.62
N GLY A 92 13.33 -8.26 -4.96
CA GLY A 92 12.03 -7.97 -5.57
C GLY A 92 11.58 -9.02 -6.58
N PHE A 93 10.80 -8.60 -7.57
CA PHE A 93 10.12 -9.45 -8.55
C PHE A 93 10.24 -8.90 -9.98
N GLU A 94 10.15 -9.81 -10.94
CA GLU A 94 10.04 -9.50 -12.37
C GLU A 94 8.61 -9.03 -12.70
N GLU A 95 8.48 -8.10 -13.65
CA GLU A 95 7.19 -7.65 -14.17
C GLU A 95 6.42 -8.74 -14.94
N ALA A 96 7.13 -9.72 -15.49
CA ALA A 96 6.58 -10.83 -16.26
C ALA A 96 7.64 -11.93 -16.43
N ARG A 97 7.23 -13.11 -16.91
CA ARG A 97 8.13 -14.07 -17.56
C ARG A 97 7.57 -14.45 -18.94
N PRO A 98 8.33 -14.30 -20.05
CA PRO A 98 9.67 -13.71 -20.14
C PRO A 98 9.73 -12.25 -19.63
N ARG A 99 10.92 -11.81 -19.21
CA ARG A 99 11.15 -10.52 -18.53
C ARG A 99 10.57 -9.36 -19.35
N ARG A 100 9.85 -8.47 -18.66
CA ARG A 100 9.34 -7.18 -19.16
C ARG A 100 10.04 -6.06 -18.39
N LEU A 101 10.28 -4.93 -19.05
CA LEU A 101 10.90 -3.72 -18.48
C LEU A 101 10.06 -2.48 -18.84
N PRO A 102 10.17 -1.36 -18.12
CA PRO A 102 10.95 -1.17 -16.88
C PRO A 102 10.41 -1.97 -15.70
N LEU A 103 11.22 -2.21 -14.68
CA LEU A 103 10.75 -2.71 -13.37
C LEU A 103 10.10 -1.56 -12.59
N ARG A 104 9.03 -1.84 -11.81
CA ARG A 104 8.24 -0.81 -11.11
C ARG A 104 8.31 -0.92 -9.58
N SER A 105 8.36 0.22 -8.88
CA SER A 105 8.26 0.28 -7.42
C SER A 105 6.82 0.18 -6.90
N ASN A 106 5.82 0.71 -7.61
CA ASN A 106 4.40 0.67 -7.21
C ASN A 106 3.88 -0.77 -6.89
N PRO A 107 4.06 -1.82 -7.72
CA PRO A 107 3.60 -3.16 -7.38
C PRO A 107 4.32 -3.76 -6.16
N HIS A 108 5.54 -3.32 -5.86
CA HIS A 108 6.27 -3.68 -4.64
C HIS A 108 5.73 -2.95 -3.41
N MET A 109 5.19 -1.73 -3.55
CA MET A 109 4.57 -0.94 -2.47
C MET A 109 3.35 -1.67 -1.89
N HIS A 110 2.41 -2.09 -2.74
CA HIS A 110 1.22 -2.82 -2.28
C HIS A 110 1.56 -4.24 -1.80
N LEU A 111 2.59 -4.89 -2.35
CA LEU A 111 3.07 -6.17 -1.80
C LEU A 111 3.70 -5.98 -0.41
N PHE A 112 4.41 -4.88 -0.17
CA PHE A 112 4.94 -4.53 1.15
C PHE A 112 3.80 -4.32 2.16
N GLU A 113 2.74 -3.61 1.76
CA GLU A 113 1.52 -3.46 2.57
C GLU A 113 0.86 -4.82 2.89
N ALA A 114 0.69 -5.68 1.89
CA ALA A 114 0.15 -7.03 2.07
C ALA A 114 0.99 -7.86 3.05
N CYS A 115 2.33 -7.79 2.95
CA CYS A 115 3.24 -8.48 3.86
C CYS A 115 3.22 -7.91 5.29
N LEU A 116 3.07 -6.59 5.46
CA LEU A 116 2.88 -5.97 6.77
C LEU A 116 1.54 -6.40 7.39
N ALA A 117 0.44 -6.36 6.63
CA ALA A 117 -0.87 -6.82 7.09
C ALA A 117 -0.85 -8.29 7.54
N TRP A 118 -0.19 -9.17 6.77
CA TRP A 118 0.00 -10.57 7.15
C TRP A 118 0.88 -10.76 8.39
N ALA A 119 1.95 -9.98 8.53
CA ALA A 119 2.80 -10.02 9.72
C ALA A 119 2.03 -9.62 10.99
N GLU A 120 1.14 -8.63 10.92
CA GLU A 120 0.29 -8.18 12.03
C GLU A 120 -0.81 -9.18 12.39
N GLN A 121 -1.30 -9.99 11.45
CA GLN A 121 -2.24 -11.09 11.74
C GLN A 121 -1.54 -12.35 12.28
N GLY A 122 -0.25 -12.29 12.64
CA GLY A 122 0.48 -13.43 13.16
C GLY A 122 0.89 -14.46 12.10
N GLY A 123 1.00 -14.04 10.84
CA GLY A 123 1.49 -14.88 9.75
C GLY A 123 2.91 -15.43 9.99
N ASP A 124 3.27 -16.45 9.22
CA ASP A 124 4.59 -17.09 9.27
C ASP A 124 5.77 -16.11 9.03
N ALA A 125 6.99 -16.59 9.26
CA ALA A 125 8.19 -15.76 9.15
C ALA A 125 8.47 -15.25 7.72
N ALA A 126 8.03 -15.95 6.67
CA ALA A 126 8.30 -15.54 5.29
C ALA A 126 7.54 -14.25 4.91
N TRP A 127 6.40 -13.94 5.55
CA TRP A 127 5.75 -12.62 5.41
C TRP A 127 6.62 -11.48 5.95
N ARG A 128 7.23 -11.67 7.12
CA ARG A 128 8.14 -10.67 7.70
C ARG A 128 9.41 -10.55 6.86
N ASN A 129 10.01 -11.66 6.47
CA ASN A 129 11.21 -11.67 5.62
C ASN A 129 10.97 -10.96 4.27
N LEU A 130 9.80 -11.17 3.66
CA LEU A 130 9.45 -10.53 2.39
C LEU A 130 9.16 -9.03 2.55
N ALA A 131 8.52 -8.62 3.65
CA ALA A 131 8.37 -7.19 3.98
C ALA A 131 9.74 -6.52 4.16
N ASP A 132 10.63 -7.16 4.92
CA ASP A 132 11.98 -6.65 5.23
C ASP A 132 12.83 -6.54 3.95
N GLU A 133 12.75 -7.52 3.04
CA GLU A 133 13.44 -7.50 1.74
C GLU A 133 12.96 -6.35 0.83
N ILE A 134 11.64 -6.10 0.78
CA ILE A 134 11.07 -5.03 -0.05
C ILE A 134 11.39 -3.64 0.55
N ALA A 135 11.40 -3.51 1.87
CA ALA A 135 11.86 -2.29 2.54
C ALA A 135 13.34 -2.02 2.22
N GLU A 136 14.21 -3.04 2.26
CA GLU A 136 15.61 -2.93 1.86
C GLU A 136 15.80 -2.63 0.37
N LEU A 137 14.93 -3.10 -0.51
CA LEU A 137 14.94 -2.70 -1.93
C LEU A 137 14.56 -1.22 -2.10
N CYS A 138 13.54 -0.76 -1.37
CA CYS A 138 13.13 0.65 -1.37
C CYS A 138 14.23 1.59 -0.87
N LEU A 139 14.82 1.29 0.29
CA LEU A 139 15.86 2.12 0.91
C LEU A 139 17.14 2.19 0.06
N ARG A 140 17.52 1.12 -0.63
CA ARG A 140 18.77 1.03 -1.40
C ARG A 140 18.63 1.43 -2.88
N ARG A 141 17.46 1.24 -3.51
CA ARG A 141 17.30 1.38 -4.98
C ARG A 141 16.14 2.27 -5.41
N PHE A 142 14.97 2.20 -4.77
CA PHE A 142 13.82 3.01 -5.21
C PHE A 142 14.00 4.50 -4.89
N ARG A 143 14.71 4.80 -3.81
CA ARG A 143 15.01 6.16 -3.40
C ARG A 143 16.22 6.72 -4.14
N ASP A 144 16.03 7.91 -4.68
CA ASP A 144 17.06 8.78 -5.21
C ASP A 144 18.07 9.16 -4.11
N PRO A 145 19.39 8.96 -4.30
CA PRO A 145 20.39 9.27 -3.29
C PRO A 145 20.64 10.77 -3.10
N GLU A 146 20.25 11.61 -4.06
CA GLU A 146 20.53 13.05 -4.05
C GLU A 146 19.30 13.84 -3.58
N THR A 147 18.14 13.63 -4.20
CA THR A 147 16.90 14.30 -3.81
C THR A 147 16.22 13.61 -2.62
N GLY A 148 16.43 12.30 -2.46
CA GLY A 148 15.76 11.47 -1.46
C GLY A 148 14.37 10.97 -1.87
N ALA A 149 13.88 11.34 -3.06
CA ALA A 149 12.57 10.98 -3.60
C ALA A 149 12.49 9.51 -4.01
N LEU A 150 11.31 8.90 -3.92
CA LEU A 150 11.07 7.59 -4.51
C LEU A 150 10.72 7.75 -6.00
N ARG A 151 11.38 6.98 -6.86
CA ARG A 151 11.17 6.92 -8.31
C ARG A 151 10.27 5.73 -8.67
N GLU A 152 9.58 5.82 -9.81
CA GLU A 152 8.61 4.80 -10.22
C GLU A 152 9.23 3.65 -11.06
N HIS A 153 10.24 3.96 -11.88
CA HIS A 153 10.73 3.07 -12.96
C HIS A 153 12.25 2.81 -12.92
N PHE A 154 12.63 1.56 -13.19
CA PHE A 154 14.01 1.07 -13.07
C PHE A 154 14.44 0.14 -14.22
N ASP A 155 15.75 0.05 -14.45
CA ASP A 155 16.35 -0.93 -15.37
C ASP A 155 16.23 -2.38 -14.83
N GLY A 156 16.62 -3.36 -15.65
CA GLY A 156 16.60 -4.78 -15.28
C GLY A 156 17.62 -5.23 -14.22
N ALA A 157 18.25 -4.29 -13.52
CA ALA A 157 19.17 -4.49 -12.42
C ALA A 157 18.97 -3.40 -11.33
N TRP A 158 17.73 -2.87 -11.21
CA TRP A 158 17.31 -1.88 -10.22
C TRP A 158 18.16 -0.59 -10.17
N ARG A 159 18.48 -0.01 -11.33
CA ARG A 159 19.04 1.35 -11.46
C ARG A 159 17.96 2.34 -11.91
N ARG A 160 18.05 3.60 -11.48
CA ARG A 160 17.20 4.72 -11.95
C ARG A 160 17.26 4.80 -13.49
N ILE A 161 16.13 5.09 -14.14
CA ILE A 161 16.10 5.47 -15.56
C ILE A 161 15.86 6.98 -15.64
N ASP A 162 16.86 7.71 -16.12
CA ASP A 162 16.81 9.17 -16.34
C ASP A 162 16.51 9.44 -17.83
N ALA A 163 15.29 9.12 -18.25
CA ALA A 163 14.75 9.34 -19.60
C ALA A 163 13.28 9.75 -19.52
N ASP A 164 12.87 10.68 -20.40
CA ASP A 164 11.55 11.32 -20.38
C ASP A 164 10.37 10.32 -20.32
N GLY A 165 9.56 10.45 -19.27
CA GLY A 165 8.41 9.59 -18.95
C GLY A 165 8.73 8.52 -17.91
N LEU A 166 10.00 8.24 -17.64
CA LEU A 166 10.46 7.22 -16.68
C LEU A 166 11.19 7.83 -15.47
N GLU A 167 11.57 9.11 -15.55
CA GLU A 167 12.11 9.91 -14.46
C GLU A 167 11.08 10.39 -13.43
N VAL A 168 9.80 10.10 -13.69
CA VAL A 168 8.63 10.50 -12.90
C VAL A 168 8.74 10.12 -11.41
N VAL A 169 8.14 11.00 -10.59
CA VAL A 169 7.94 10.88 -9.13
C VAL A 169 6.45 11.16 -8.86
N GLU A 170 5.68 10.19 -8.37
CA GLU A 170 4.27 10.43 -7.98
C GLU A 170 4.18 10.85 -6.50
N PRO A 171 3.67 12.06 -6.17
CA PRO A 171 3.53 12.53 -4.79
C PRO A 171 2.70 11.60 -3.90
N GLY A 172 1.69 10.93 -4.45
CA GLY A 172 0.89 9.93 -3.73
C GLY A 172 1.71 8.72 -3.27
N HIS A 173 2.61 8.19 -4.11
CA HIS A 173 3.50 7.09 -3.70
C HIS A 173 4.52 7.56 -2.67
N GLN A 174 4.97 8.83 -2.70
CA GLN A 174 5.83 9.35 -1.62
C GLN A 174 5.11 9.27 -0.26
N ALA A 175 3.81 9.59 -0.23
CA ALA A 175 2.97 9.54 0.95
C ALA A 175 2.74 8.09 1.45
N GLU A 176 2.36 7.19 0.55
CA GLU A 176 2.07 5.78 0.88
C GLU A 176 3.33 5.05 1.35
N TRP A 177 4.47 5.20 0.65
CA TRP A 177 5.76 4.67 1.11
C TRP A 177 6.22 5.29 2.43
N ALA A 178 5.95 6.57 2.71
CA ALA A 178 6.29 7.17 4.00
C ALA A 178 5.52 6.53 5.16
N TRP A 179 4.21 6.28 4.98
CA TRP A 179 3.40 5.59 5.98
C TRP A 179 3.85 4.13 6.16
N LEU A 180 4.08 3.39 5.06
CA LEU A 180 4.58 2.01 5.10
C LEU A 180 5.96 1.89 5.77
N LEU A 181 6.94 2.73 5.39
CA LEU A 181 8.28 2.76 5.99
C LEU A 181 8.25 3.23 7.44
N THR A 182 7.28 4.06 7.85
CA THR A 182 7.09 4.42 9.27
C THR A 182 6.60 3.22 10.07
N ARG A 183 5.55 2.52 9.60
CA ARG A 183 5.02 1.30 10.26
C ARG A 183 6.10 0.23 10.37
N TRP A 184 6.78 -0.07 9.27
CA TRP A 184 7.88 -1.03 9.25
C TRP A 184 9.05 -0.59 10.16
N GLY A 185 9.49 0.66 10.04
CA GLY A 185 10.61 1.22 10.79
C GLY A 185 10.39 1.16 12.30
N LEU A 186 9.19 1.52 12.77
CA LEU A 186 8.78 1.34 14.17
C LEU A 186 8.78 -0.15 14.56
N SER A 187 8.27 -1.04 13.71
CA SER A 187 8.21 -2.49 13.95
C SER A 187 9.56 -3.23 13.89
N ARG A 188 10.65 -2.54 13.53
CA ARG A 188 12.02 -3.09 13.43
C ARG A 188 13.09 -2.26 14.14
N GLY A 189 12.75 -1.11 14.74
CA GLY A 189 13.72 -0.19 15.33
C GLY A 189 14.63 0.53 14.32
N ARG A 190 14.19 0.66 13.07
CA ARG A 190 15.00 1.15 11.93
C ARG A 190 14.91 2.67 11.77
N ALA A 191 15.79 3.38 12.47
CA ALA A 191 15.84 4.85 12.47
C ALA A 191 16.13 5.46 11.08
N ASP A 192 16.86 4.73 10.23
CA ASP A 192 17.10 5.06 8.82
C ASP A 192 15.82 5.01 7.98
N ALA A 193 14.95 4.01 8.20
CA ALA A 193 13.64 3.93 7.57
C ALA A 193 12.72 5.09 8.00
N LEU A 194 12.76 5.47 9.29
CA LEU A 194 12.02 6.63 9.79
C LEU A 194 12.55 7.95 9.22
N ALA A 195 13.86 8.06 8.97
CA ALA A 195 14.45 9.21 8.29
C ALA A 195 14.04 9.28 6.80
N ALA A 196 14.03 8.14 6.10
CA ALA A 196 13.53 8.04 4.74
C ALA A 196 12.05 8.41 4.64
N ALA A 197 11.20 7.91 5.54
CA ALA A 197 9.77 8.23 5.58
C ALA A 197 9.50 9.73 5.80
N ARG A 198 10.23 10.38 6.73
CA ARG A 198 10.17 11.84 6.90
C ARG A 198 10.53 12.55 5.59
N ARG A 199 11.67 12.20 4.97
CA ARG A 199 12.12 12.83 3.73
C ARG A 199 11.12 12.68 2.57
N LEU A 200 10.51 11.50 2.39
CA LEU A 200 9.47 11.30 1.38
C LEU A 200 8.26 12.22 1.63
N THR A 201 7.83 12.35 2.88
CA THR A 201 6.74 13.28 3.25
C THR A 201 7.17 14.75 3.13
N ASP A 202 8.44 15.08 3.33
CA ASP A 202 8.96 16.45 3.13
C ASP A 202 8.98 16.83 1.64
N ILE A 203 9.22 15.86 0.74
CA ILE A 203 9.18 16.05 -0.71
C ILE A 203 7.74 16.23 -1.19
N LEU A 204 6.81 15.41 -0.69
CA LEU A 204 5.37 15.59 -0.91
C LEU A 204 4.91 17.01 -0.56
N GLU A 205 5.20 17.49 0.65
CA GLU A 205 4.72 18.79 1.12
C GLU A 205 5.46 19.97 0.48
N GLY A 206 6.76 19.83 0.18
CA GLY A 206 7.59 20.91 -0.38
C GLY A 206 7.45 21.11 -1.90
N TYR A 207 7.13 20.05 -2.65
CA TYR A 207 7.12 20.07 -4.12
C TYR A 207 5.83 19.48 -4.72
N GLY A 208 5.23 18.50 -4.06
CA GLY A 208 4.07 17.75 -4.57
C GLY A 208 2.71 18.42 -4.39
N ILE A 209 2.62 19.61 -3.76
CA ILE A 209 1.35 20.28 -3.46
C ILE A 209 1.08 21.44 -4.41
N SER A 210 -0.11 21.48 -5.00
CA SER A 210 -0.60 22.60 -5.78
C SER A 210 -0.82 23.83 -4.89
N SER A 211 0.05 24.84 -5.02
CA SER A 211 0.00 26.10 -4.27
C SER A 211 -1.34 26.86 -4.42
N ARG A 212 -2.08 26.64 -5.51
CA ARG A 212 -3.42 27.21 -5.73
C ARG A 212 -4.54 26.43 -5.02
N GLN A 213 -4.38 25.13 -4.84
CA GLN A 213 -5.49 24.22 -4.50
C GLN A 213 -5.36 23.55 -3.13
N GLY A 214 -4.16 23.57 -2.53
CA GLY A 214 -3.83 22.86 -1.30
C GLY A 214 -3.70 21.34 -1.46
N LEU A 215 -4.04 20.79 -2.62
CA LEU A 215 -4.08 19.35 -2.94
C LEU A 215 -2.78 18.85 -3.56
N ALA A 216 -2.45 17.57 -3.36
CA ALA A 216 -1.32 16.92 -4.03
C ALA A 216 -1.59 16.74 -5.53
N VAL A 217 -0.57 17.00 -6.36
CA VAL A 217 -0.59 16.82 -7.82
C VAL A 217 -0.29 15.36 -8.21
N ASN A 218 -0.63 14.97 -9.44
CA ASN A 218 -0.42 13.60 -9.92
C ASN A 218 1.07 13.25 -10.07
N ALA A 219 1.87 14.12 -10.71
CA ALA A 219 3.26 13.79 -11.02
C ALA A 219 4.21 15.00 -10.98
N LEU A 220 5.44 14.72 -10.55
CA LEU A 220 6.62 15.56 -10.71
C LEU A 220 7.62 14.87 -11.65
N ASN A 221 8.56 15.66 -12.19
CA ASN A 221 9.76 15.16 -12.86
C ASN A 221 10.82 14.75 -11.82
N GLY A 222 11.91 14.13 -12.28
CA GLY A 222 13.01 13.67 -11.40
C GLY A 222 13.75 14.80 -10.67
N ASP A 223 13.69 16.04 -11.18
CA ASP A 223 14.20 17.26 -10.54
C ASP A 223 13.19 17.92 -9.57
N LEU A 224 12.04 17.26 -9.34
CA LEU A 224 10.90 17.72 -8.55
C LEU A 224 10.14 18.92 -9.14
N SER A 225 10.38 19.28 -10.41
CA SER A 225 9.51 20.22 -11.13
C SER A 225 8.14 19.59 -11.47
N LEU A 226 7.12 20.43 -11.63
CA LEU A 226 5.74 19.99 -11.90
C LEU A 226 5.64 19.31 -13.28
N ARG A 227 5.13 18.06 -13.30
CA ARG A 227 4.91 17.30 -14.55
C ARG A 227 3.43 17.21 -14.93
N ASP A 228 2.58 16.81 -13.99
CA ASP A 228 1.13 16.69 -14.20
C ASP A 228 0.36 17.34 -13.03
N PRO A 229 -0.37 18.45 -13.28
CA PRO A 229 -1.15 19.17 -12.27
C PRO A 229 -2.53 18.55 -11.98
N LEU A 230 -2.89 17.40 -12.55
CA LEU A 230 -4.14 16.70 -12.25
C LEU A 230 -4.21 16.36 -10.75
N LEU A 231 -5.37 16.58 -10.13
CA LEU A 231 -5.57 16.40 -8.69
C LEU A 231 -6.41 15.15 -8.49
N ARG A 232 -5.75 14.01 -8.33
CA ARG A 232 -6.40 12.70 -8.13
C ARG A 232 -6.87 12.57 -6.68
N LEU A 233 -7.86 11.73 -6.42
CA LEU A 233 -8.40 11.47 -5.09
C LEU A 233 -7.42 10.70 -4.17
N TRP A 234 -6.85 9.60 -4.66
CA TRP A 234 -6.05 8.70 -3.81
C TRP A 234 -4.75 9.31 -3.20
N PRO A 235 -4.01 10.23 -3.84
CA PRO A 235 -2.86 10.89 -3.21
C PRO A 235 -3.26 11.72 -1.99
N GLN A 236 -4.51 12.21 -1.92
CA GLN A 236 -4.99 12.99 -0.78
C GLN A 236 -5.26 12.09 0.43
N THR A 237 -5.80 10.88 0.20
CA THR A 237 -5.97 9.86 1.26
C THR A 237 -4.65 9.31 1.75
N GLU A 238 -3.67 9.11 0.86
CA GLU A 238 -2.32 8.69 1.25
C GLU A 238 -1.55 9.81 1.97
N ARG A 239 -1.74 11.08 1.59
CA ARG A 239 -1.23 12.25 2.33
C ARG A 239 -1.79 12.32 3.76
N ILE A 240 -3.06 11.99 3.98
CA ILE A 240 -3.63 11.84 5.33
C ILE A 240 -2.89 10.75 6.11
N LYS A 241 -2.69 9.56 5.52
CA LYS A 241 -1.93 8.46 6.13
C LYS A 241 -0.48 8.87 6.48
N ALA A 242 0.19 9.62 5.61
CA ALA A 242 1.55 10.13 5.86
C ALA A 242 1.61 11.16 7.02
N TRP A 243 0.59 12.02 7.18
CA TRP A 243 0.52 12.93 8.34
C TRP A 243 0.15 12.22 9.64
N ILE A 244 -0.67 11.17 9.59
CA ILE A 244 -0.89 10.27 10.74
C ILE A 244 0.43 9.58 11.14
N ALA A 245 1.23 9.15 10.16
CA ALA A 245 2.57 8.62 10.40
C ALA A 245 3.53 9.66 11.02
N ARG A 246 3.50 10.94 10.56
CA ARG A 246 4.23 12.03 11.24
C ARG A 246 3.76 12.22 12.69
N HIS A 247 2.45 12.17 12.96
CA HIS A 247 1.90 12.30 14.31
C HIS A 247 2.41 11.19 15.26
N TRP A 248 2.55 9.95 14.80
CA TRP A 248 3.15 8.87 15.61
C TRP A 248 4.62 9.11 15.98
N LEU A 249 5.32 9.95 15.21
CA LEU A 249 6.73 10.31 15.41
C LEU A 249 6.91 11.69 16.09
N ALA A 250 5.82 12.33 16.56
CA ALA A 250 5.89 13.64 17.19
C ALA A 250 6.60 13.58 18.55
N GLU A 251 7.69 14.34 18.69
CA GLU A 251 8.54 14.35 19.88
C GLU A 251 7.92 15.13 21.06
N ASP A 252 7.03 16.08 20.77
CA ASP A 252 6.31 16.86 21.78
C ASP A 252 4.82 17.12 21.41
N SER A 253 4.10 17.74 22.34
CA SER A 253 2.67 18.04 22.19
C SER A 253 2.35 19.14 21.16
N ALA A 254 3.27 20.04 20.84
CA ALA A 254 3.08 21.07 19.83
C ALA A 254 3.24 20.48 18.42
N ALA A 255 4.26 19.64 18.21
CA ALA A 255 4.43 18.84 16.99
C ALA A 255 3.21 17.92 16.74
N ALA A 256 2.71 17.25 17.78
CA ALA A 256 1.50 16.44 17.69
C ALA A 256 0.27 17.31 17.33
N SER A 257 0.08 18.45 17.99
CA SER A 257 -1.06 19.36 17.72
C SER A 257 -1.02 19.96 16.31
N ALA A 258 0.18 20.23 15.77
CA ALA A 258 0.35 20.67 14.39
C ALA A 258 -0.04 19.58 13.38
N CYS A 259 0.30 18.32 13.66
CA CYS A 259 -0.15 17.19 12.84
C CYS A 259 -1.67 17.01 12.93
N ASP A 260 -2.27 17.06 14.13
CA ASP A 260 -3.74 16.99 14.33
C ASP A 260 -4.47 18.08 13.51
N ALA A 261 -3.98 19.32 13.54
CA ALA A 261 -4.54 20.44 12.78
C ALA A 261 -4.45 20.22 11.26
N GLN A 262 -3.31 19.71 10.78
CA GLN A 262 -3.09 19.42 9.36
C GLN A 262 -3.94 18.23 8.88
N ILE A 263 -4.03 17.15 9.66
CA ILE A 263 -4.90 15.99 9.37
C ILE A 263 -6.36 16.44 9.26
N ALA A 264 -6.82 17.31 10.16
CA ALA A 264 -8.17 17.87 10.12
C ALA A 264 -8.41 18.76 8.88
N GLU A 265 -7.40 19.48 8.38
CA GLU A 265 -7.47 20.25 7.14
C GLU A 265 -7.51 19.37 5.90
N LEU A 266 -6.63 18.37 5.81
CA LEU A 266 -6.65 17.38 4.73
C LEU A 266 -8.00 16.64 4.66
N GLY A 267 -8.58 16.31 5.82
CA GLY A 267 -9.93 15.75 5.92
C GLY A 267 -11.02 16.68 5.36
N ARG A 268 -10.92 18.00 5.58
CA ARG A 268 -11.82 19.00 4.97
C ARG A 268 -11.63 19.07 3.46
N GLN A 269 -10.39 19.09 2.98
CA GLN A 269 -10.06 19.15 1.55
C GLN A 269 -10.54 17.91 0.80
N LEU A 270 -10.53 16.73 1.43
CA LEU A 270 -11.03 15.49 0.85
C LEU A 270 -12.52 15.54 0.50
N PHE A 271 -13.35 16.29 1.24
CA PHE A 271 -14.78 16.45 0.93
C PHE A 271 -15.04 17.13 -0.43
N ARG A 272 -14.07 17.84 -1.03
CA ARG A 272 -14.17 18.38 -2.40
C ARG A 272 -14.44 17.31 -3.45
N TYR A 273 -13.98 16.07 -3.21
CA TYR A 273 -14.24 14.93 -4.09
C TYR A 273 -15.60 14.26 -3.79
N ALA A 274 -16.16 14.47 -2.59
CA ALA A 274 -17.46 13.93 -2.18
C ALA A 274 -18.66 14.85 -2.56
N ASP A 275 -18.39 16.06 -3.07
CA ASP A 275 -19.39 16.98 -3.62
C ASP A 275 -19.86 16.52 -5.02
N HIS A 276 -20.51 15.36 -5.04
CA HIS A 276 -20.85 14.60 -6.24
C HIS A 276 -22.38 14.40 -6.36
N PRO A 277 -22.99 14.60 -7.55
CA PRO A 277 -24.46 14.61 -7.70
C PRO A 277 -25.13 13.25 -7.38
N VAL A 278 -24.42 12.14 -7.58
CA VAL A 278 -24.87 10.83 -7.07
C VAL A 278 -24.38 10.66 -5.63
N ARG A 279 -25.32 10.69 -4.68
CA ARG A 279 -25.06 10.55 -3.24
C ARG A 279 -24.29 9.26 -2.92
N GLY A 280 -23.15 9.40 -2.23
CA GLY A 280 -22.31 8.27 -1.81
C GLY A 280 -21.29 7.81 -2.85
N SER A 281 -21.29 8.43 -4.04
CA SER A 281 -20.18 8.38 -5.00
C SER A 281 -19.26 9.60 -4.78
N TRP A 282 -18.15 9.64 -5.50
CA TRP A 282 -17.14 10.69 -5.45
C TRP A 282 -16.60 10.96 -6.86
N TRP A 283 -15.94 12.10 -7.04
CA TRP A 283 -15.08 12.38 -8.19
C TRP A 283 -13.74 11.67 -8.03
N GLU A 284 -13.22 11.07 -9.10
CA GLU A 284 -11.86 10.50 -9.09
C GLU A 284 -10.79 11.59 -9.18
N ASN A 285 -11.04 12.61 -10.00
CA ASN A 285 -10.07 13.64 -10.36
C ASN A 285 -10.72 15.02 -10.38
N LEU A 286 -9.96 16.03 -9.92
CA LEU A 286 -10.21 17.43 -10.21
C LEU A 286 -9.11 17.94 -11.17
N ASP A 287 -9.47 18.87 -12.06
CA ASP A 287 -8.51 19.54 -12.93
C ASP A 287 -7.59 20.51 -12.15
N ALA A 288 -6.57 21.07 -12.81
CA ALA A 288 -5.65 22.04 -12.20
C ALA A 288 -6.32 23.33 -11.68
N SER A 289 -7.55 23.62 -12.11
CA SER A 289 -8.37 24.72 -11.60
C SER A 289 -9.27 24.31 -10.42
N GLY A 290 -9.27 23.03 -10.05
CA GLY A 290 -10.01 22.47 -8.93
C GLY A 290 -11.44 22.06 -9.25
N ARG A 291 -11.81 21.99 -10.54
CA ARG A 291 -13.14 21.56 -11.02
C ARG A 291 -13.17 20.05 -11.25
N PRO A 292 -14.28 19.35 -10.98
CA PRO A 292 -14.38 17.92 -11.25
C PRO A 292 -14.21 17.51 -12.71
N VAL A 293 -13.59 16.35 -12.92
CA VAL A 293 -13.56 15.63 -14.20
C VAL A 293 -14.68 14.58 -14.20
N SER A 294 -15.47 14.52 -15.28
CA SER A 294 -16.60 13.59 -15.38
C SER A 294 -16.13 12.21 -15.85
N GLU A 295 -16.08 11.26 -14.93
CA GLU A 295 -15.65 9.87 -15.17
C GLU A 295 -16.27 8.91 -14.13
N PRO A 296 -16.23 7.58 -14.34
CA PRO A 296 -16.72 6.61 -13.36
C PRO A 296 -15.86 6.55 -12.09
N ALA A 297 -16.52 6.55 -10.92
CA ALA A 297 -15.89 6.25 -9.64
C ALA A 297 -15.29 4.82 -9.63
N ARG A 298 -14.09 4.68 -9.06
CA ARG A 298 -13.24 3.48 -9.15
C ARG A 298 -13.14 2.75 -7.82
N ALA A 299 -13.20 1.42 -7.85
CA ALA A 299 -13.08 0.57 -6.65
C ALA A 299 -11.73 0.73 -5.91
N SER A 300 -10.66 1.07 -6.63
CA SER A 300 -9.35 1.42 -6.05
C SER A 300 -9.45 2.62 -5.11
N SER A 301 -10.20 3.64 -5.49
CA SER A 301 -10.33 4.88 -4.71
C SER A 301 -11.23 4.68 -3.49
N LEU A 302 -12.22 3.76 -3.57
CA LEU A 302 -12.94 3.28 -2.38
C LEU A 302 -12.00 2.58 -1.39
N TYR A 303 -11.09 1.73 -1.87
CA TYR A 303 -10.07 1.09 -1.05
C TYR A 303 -9.23 2.14 -0.29
N HIS A 304 -8.59 3.09 -0.98
CA HIS A 304 -7.79 4.13 -0.33
C HIS A 304 -8.58 5.01 0.65
N LEU A 305 -9.83 5.39 0.29
CA LEU A 305 -10.76 6.07 1.21
C LEU A 305 -10.97 5.27 2.50
N THR A 306 -11.28 3.97 2.40
CA THR A 306 -11.51 3.13 3.59
C THR A 306 -10.25 2.93 4.43
N CYS A 307 -9.06 2.85 3.83
CA CYS A 307 -7.79 2.79 4.55
C CYS A 307 -7.49 4.09 5.31
N ALA A 308 -7.63 5.27 4.68
CA ALA A 308 -7.42 6.54 5.36
C ALA A 308 -8.44 6.76 6.51
N ILE A 309 -9.70 6.35 6.34
CA ILE A 309 -10.71 6.37 7.41
C ILE A 309 -10.37 5.37 8.53
N ALA A 310 -9.74 4.23 8.21
CA ALA A 310 -9.31 3.25 9.21
C ALA A 310 -8.16 3.77 10.10
N GLU A 311 -7.19 4.48 9.53
CA GLU A 311 -6.07 5.09 10.27
C GLU A 311 -6.52 6.27 11.15
N LEU A 312 -7.63 6.92 10.80
CA LEU A 312 -8.29 7.94 11.63
C LEU A 312 -9.15 7.35 12.77
N ALA A 313 -9.43 6.04 12.75
CA ALA A 313 -10.27 5.40 13.76
C ALA A 313 -9.52 5.24 15.10
N PRO A 314 -10.17 5.45 16.27
CA PRO A 314 -9.52 5.27 17.56
C PRO A 314 -8.97 3.85 17.72
N ALA A 315 -7.74 3.71 18.24
CA ALA A 315 -7.05 2.42 18.42
C ALA A 315 -7.73 1.40 19.38
N GLY A 316 -8.95 1.69 19.86
CA GLY A 316 -9.82 0.78 20.60
C GLY A 316 -11.14 0.43 19.90
N SER A 317 -11.44 0.97 18.70
CA SER A 317 -12.60 0.54 17.89
C SER A 317 -12.30 -0.70 17.06
N VAL A 318 -11.02 -0.96 16.77
CA VAL A 318 -10.54 -2.22 16.19
C VAL A 318 -10.32 -3.23 17.32
N PRO A 319 -11.02 -4.38 17.35
CA PRO A 319 -10.73 -5.43 18.31
C PRO A 319 -9.37 -6.06 17.98
N THR A 320 -8.33 -5.74 18.76
CA THR A 320 -7.09 -6.50 18.74
C THR A 320 -7.34 -7.86 19.37
N ALA A 321 -7.04 -8.93 18.64
CA ALA A 321 -7.01 -10.26 19.22
C ALA A 321 -5.87 -10.30 20.24
N GLY A 322 -6.20 -10.19 21.53
CA GLY A 322 -5.22 -10.30 22.60
C GLY A 322 -4.51 -11.66 22.56
N PRO A 323 -3.25 -11.75 23.02
CA PRO A 323 -2.53 -13.01 23.05
C PRO A 323 -3.33 -14.02 23.87
N ARG A 324 -3.73 -15.14 23.24
CA ARG A 324 -4.36 -16.26 23.95
C ARG A 324 -3.33 -16.78 24.94
N SER A 325 -3.58 -16.58 26.23
CA SER A 325 -2.73 -17.10 27.30
C SER A 325 -2.80 -18.63 27.28
N SER A 326 -1.78 -19.27 26.71
CA SER A 326 -1.59 -20.71 26.77
C SER A 326 -1.16 -21.11 28.19
N SER A 327 -2.10 -21.07 29.13
CA SER A 327 -1.94 -21.69 30.45
C SER A 327 -1.94 -23.21 30.27
N ALA A 328 -0.78 -23.76 29.91
CA ALA A 328 -0.54 -25.19 29.87
C ALA A 328 -0.70 -25.73 31.30
N HIS A 329 -1.86 -26.33 31.58
CA HIS A 329 -2.14 -26.95 32.86
C HIS A 329 -1.57 -28.37 32.82
N THR A 330 -0.28 -28.49 33.09
CA THR A 330 0.42 -29.78 33.17
C THR A 330 -0.13 -30.58 34.36
N PRO A 331 -0.74 -31.77 34.17
CA PRO A 331 -1.08 -32.64 35.28
C PRO A 331 0.21 -33.27 35.82
N GLU A 332 0.47 -33.16 37.12
CA GLU A 332 1.50 -33.96 37.76
C GLU A 332 1.05 -35.43 37.78
N ILE A 333 1.86 -36.32 37.19
CA ILE A 333 1.70 -37.76 37.30
C ILE A 333 2.87 -38.30 38.13
N THR A 334 2.58 -38.65 39.38
CA THR A 334 3.54 -39.29 40.28
C THR A 334 3.80 -40.73 39.83
N PRO A 335 5.06 -41.16 39.63
CA PRO A 335 5.39 -42.54 39.30
C PRO A 335 5.41 -43.43 40.55
N ALA A 336 4.84 -44.62 40.45
CA ALA A 336 5.06 -45.73 41.40
C ALA A 336 6.06 -46.75 40.79
N PRO A 337 6.89 -47.44 41.60
CA PRO A 337 7.97 -48.29 41.11
C PRO A 337 7.51 -49.71 40.76
N GLY A 338 8.16 -50.37 39.78
CA GLY A 338 7.86 -51.77 39.46
C GLY A 338 8.70 -52.38 38.32
N GLU A 339 9.82 -52.99 38.70
CA GLU A 339 10.53 -54.07 37.98
C GLU A 339 11.02 -53.84 36.53
N ALA A 340 11.73 -54.84 36.00
CA ALA A 340 12.52 -54.72 34.77
C ALA A 340 12.65 -56.06 34.05
N GLN A 341 12.81 -56.03 32.72
CA GLN A 341 13.62 -57.03 32.03
C GLN A 341 14.22 -56.55 30.70
N ARG A 342 15.04 -57.40 30.10
CA ARG A 342 16.04 -57.09 29.06
C ARG A 342 15.52 -57.49 27.68
N LEU A 343 16.02 -56.85 26.62
CA LEU A 343 16.64 -57.57 25.48
C LEU A 343 17.46 -56.61 24.59
N ARG A 344 18.04 -57.12 23.49
CA ARG A 344 19.20 -56.52 22.78
C ARG A 344 18.85 -55.94 21.40
N ALA A 345 19.71 -55.03 20.91
CA ALA A 345 19.78 -54.53 19.52
C ALA A 345 20.34 -55.63 18.55
N PRO A 346 20.47 -55.46 17.19
CA PRO A 346 21.17 -54.33 16.54
C PRO A 346 20.78 -53.88 15.08
N ILE A 347 21.16 -52.62 14.74
CA ILE A 347 21.85 -52.10 13.52
C ILE A 347 21.32 -52.32 12.06
N SER A 348 21.38 -51.22 11.27
CA SER A 348 21.61 -51.06 9.79
C SER A 348 20.51 -50.24 9.10
N ASN A 349 20.68 -49.20 8.24
CA ASN A 349 21.67 -48.63 7.29
C ASN A 349 21.31 -48.79 5.78
N ASP A 350 21.30 -47.65 5.09
CA ASP A 350 21.52 -47.33 3.66
C ASP A 350 20.68 -47.88 2.47
N ALA A 351 20.20 -46.93 1.64
CA ALA A 351 20.17 -46.86 0.15
C ALA A 351 19.02 -45.91 -0.31
N ARG A 352 19.10 -44.90 -1.19
CA ARG A 352 19.87 -44.49 -2.41
C ARG A 352 19.26 -44.85 -3.80
N VAL A 353 18.71 -43.80 -4.44
CA VAL A 353 18.85 -43.42 -5.89
C VAL A 353 17.91 -44.05 -6.95
N VAL A 354 17.79 -43.32 -8.09
CA VAL A 354 17.06 -43.54 -9.38
C VAL A 354 15.69 -42.84 -9.47
N ALA A 355 15.30 -41.93 -10.39
CA ALA A 355 15.88 -41.18 -11.54
C ALA A 355 15.22 -41.43 -12.94
N SER A 356 14.98 -40.33 -13.68
CA SER A 356 14.88 -40.21 -15.16
C SER A 356 13.60 -40.58 -15.98
N ALA A 357 12.75 -39.57 -16.19
CA ALA A 357 12.33 -38.98 -17.50
C ALA A 357 11.48 -39.73 -18.58
N ALA A 358 10.38 -39.05 -18.99
CA ALA A 358 9.60 -39.16 -20.24
C ALA A 358 8.82 -37.82 -20.46
N ARG A 359 8.55 -37.18 -21.61
CA ARG A 359 8.78 -37.37 -23.08
C ARG A 359 8.01 -38.52 -23.78
N THR A 360 7.26 -38.32 -24.88
CA THR A 360 7.01 -37.15 -25.78
C THR A 360 5.66 -37.29 -26.53
N ALA A 361 5.05 -36.20 -27.02
CA ALA A 361 4.02 -36.21 -28.08
C ALA A 361 4.03 -34.88 -28.89
N ARG A 362 3.49 -34.85 -30.13
CA ARG A 362 3.48 -33.68 -31.03
C ARG A 362 2.17 -33.52 -31.83
N SER A 363 1.88 -32.26 -32.21
CA SER A 363 1.32 -31.76 -33.49
C SER A 363 -0.01 -32.29 -34.07
N ALA A 364 -1.01 -31.40 -34.09
CA ALA A 364 -1.91 -31.06 -35.22
C ALA A 364 -2.53 -29.67 -34.90
N SER A 365 -2.39 -28.60 -35.70
CA SER A 365 -3.12 -28.26 -36.94
C SER A 365 -4.65 -28.52 -36.88
N GLY A 366 -5.54 -27.54 -37.05
CA GLY A 366 -5.37 -26.09 -37.29
C GLY A 366 -6.70 -25.46 -37.72
N GLY A 367 -6.84 -24.13 -37.67
CA GLY A 367 -8.05 -23.46 -38.15
C GLY A 367 -8.10 -21.97 -37.78
N CYS A 368 -8.37 -21.11 -38.76
CA CYS A 368 -8.73 -19.71 -38.54
C CYS A 368 -10.25 -19.59 -38.51
N ASP A 369 -10.79 -18.71 -37.66
CA ASP A 369 -11.72 -17.73 -38.20
C ASP A 369 -11.73 -16.39 -37.44
N ARG A 370 -12.35 -15.38 -38.07
CA ARG A 370 -12.52 -13.98 -37.66
C ARG A 370 -13.10 -13.86 -36.24
N GLY A 371 -12.79 -12.83 -35.45
CA GLY A 371 -12.14 -11.56 -35.79
C GLY A 371 -13.01 -10.36 -35.42
N VAL A 372 -13.23 -10.14 -34.11
CA VAL A 372 -14.00 -8.98 -33.59
C VAL A 372 -13.06 -8.12 -32.75
N GLU A 373 -12.77 -6.91 -33.22
CA GLU A 373 -11.76 -6.03 -32.64
C GLU A 373 -12.36 -5.11 -31.57
N VAL A 374 -12.32 -5.54 -30.31
CA VAL A 374 -12.61 -4.66 -29.16
C VAL A 374 -11.40 -3.75 -28.93
N ARG A 375 -11.60 -2.44 -29.16
CA ARG A 375 -10.55 -1.42 -28.98
C ARG A 375 -9.95 -1.48 -27.58
N ARG A 376 -8.62 -1.41 -27.50
CA ARG A 376 -7.87 -1.21 -26.26
C ARG A 376 -7.27 0.19 -26.27
N ASP A 377 -7.75 1.07 -25.41
CA ASP A 377 -7.16 2.39 -25.22
C ASP A 377 -5.77 2.25 -24.56
N ARG A 378 -4.73 2.28 -25.39
CA ARG A 378 -3.34 2.35 -24.95
C ARG A 378 -2.87 3.80 -25.01
N CYS A 379 -2.89 4.47 -23.87
CA CYS A 379 -2.33 5.81 -23.73
C CYS A 379 -0.81 5.74 -23.55
N CYS A 380 -0.07 5.69 -24.67
CA CYS A 380 1.37 5.96 -24.75
C CYS A 380 1.62 6.94 -25.91
N GLY A 381 2.60 7.84 -25.75
CA GLY A 381 2.75 9.01 -26.61
C GLY A 381 3.25 8.75 -28.03
N LEU A 382 3.03 9.73 -28.90
CA LEU A 382 3.65 9.87 -30.21
C LEU A 382 4.31 11.24 -30.32
N THR A 383 5.61 11.26 -30.66
CA THR A 383 6.37 12.47 -30.94
C THR A 383 6.81 12.49 -32.40
N ARG A 384 6.48 13.56 -33.14
CA ARG A 384 7.45 14.31 -33.99
C ARG A 384 6.87 15.53 -34.73
N ALA A 385 7.56 16.65 -34.51
CA ALA A 385 8.03 17.63 -35.49
C ALA A 385 7.08 18.19 -36.57
N GLY A 386 6.71 19.47 -36.39
CA GLY A 386 6.56 20.47 -37.46
C GLY A 386 7.48 21.66 -37.17
N LYS A 387 8.03 22.32 -38.20
CA LYS A 387 8.94 23.48 -38.02
C LYS A 387 8.18 24.80 -37.98
N GLY A 388 8.76 25.79 -37.29
CA GLY A 388 8.34 27.20 -37.35
C GLY A 388 9.32 28.09 -36.61
N ASP A 389 10.10 28.87 -37.36
CA ASP A 389 10.92 30.00 -36.88
C ASP A 389 9.99 31.20 -36.53
N THR A 390 10.33 32.24 -35.76
CA THR A 390 11.59 32.69 -35.10
C THR A 390 11.21 33.68 -33.97
N GLU A 391 12.09 33.96 -32.99
CA GLU A 391 12.58 35.33 -32.66
C GLU A 391 13.51 35.37 -31.41
N HIS A 392 14.25 36.49 -31.24
CA HIS A 392 15.04 36.85 -30.04
C HIS A 392 14.15 37.60 -29.01
N CYS A 393 14.53 38.04 -27.79
CA CYS A 393 15.83 38.41 -27.21
C CYS A 393 15.81 38.27 -25.64
N PRO A 394 16.68 38.90 -24.80
CA PRO A 394 17.73 38.12 -24.13
C PRO A 394 17.74 38.13 -22.58
N ARG A 395 18.50 37.15 -22.04
CA ARG A 395 19.30 37.12 -20.80
C ARG A 395 19.11 38.24 -19.75
N ALA A 396 18.93 37.81 -18.50
CA ALA A 396 19.54 38.46 -17.33
C ALA A 396 20.44 37.45 -16.58
N ARG A 397 21.52 37.94 -15.95
CA ARG A 397 22.38 37.18 -15.01
C ARG A 397 22.44 37.94 -13.70
N SER A 398 22.41 37.23 -12.58
CA SER A 398 23.00 37.70 -11.32
C SER A 398 23.49 36.50 -10.50
N ALA A 399 24.74 36.54 -10.05
CA ALA A 399 25.28 35.58 -9.10
C ALA A 399 25.07 36.10 -7.67
N GLY A 400 24.98 35.18 -6.69
CA GLY A 400 24.77 35.51 -5.29
C GLY A 400 25.40 34.47 -4.37
N ASN A 401 26.73 34.52 -4.22
CA ASN A 401 27.41 33.75 -3.18
C ASN A 401 26.99 34.27 -1.80
N PHE A 402 26.63 33.38 -0.89
CA PHE A 402 26.85 33.60 0.55
C PHE A 402 27.25 32.30 1.24
N ALA A 403 28.21 32.40 2.15
CA ALA A 403 28.81 31.26 2.83
C ALA A 403 28.22 31.04 4.23
N MET A 404 28.45 29.84 4.77
CA MET A 404 28.13 29.43 6.14
C MET A 404 28.81 30.34 7.19
N PRO A 405 28.29 30.35 8.41
CA PRO A 405 29.16 29.97 9.53
C PRO A 405 28.67 28.71 10.24
N THR A 406 29.60 27.76 10.42
CA THR A 406 29.44 26.64 11.35
C THR A 406 29.47 27.14 12.79
N ASN A 407 28.79 26.45 13.71
CA ASN A 407 29.09 26.59 15.13
C ASN A 407 28.90 25.26 15.88
N SER A 408 30.01 24.63 16.25
CA SER A 408 30.05 23.33 16.89
C SER A 408 30.13 23.47 18.40
N ARG A 409 29.19 22.90 19.15
CA ARG A 409 29.37 22.61 20.58
C ARG A 409 28.95 21.18 20.91
N ALA A 410 29.95 20.37 21.24
CA ALA A 410 29.73 19.05 21.83
C ALA A 410 29.40 19.20 23.32
N ILE A 411 28.42 18.44 23.81
CA ILE A 411 28.19 18.18 25.23
C ILE A 411 28.22 16.66 25.42
N ARG A 412 28.75 16.21 26.57
CA ARG A 412 29.12 14.82 26.82
C ARG A 412 27.92 13.93 27.18
N GLN A 413 28.09 12.64 26.96
CA GLN A 413 27.20 11.59 27.46
C GLN A 413 27.27 11.47 28.99
N SER A 414 26.15 11.11 29.62
CA SER A 414 26.12 10.39 30.89
C SER A 414 24.98 9.36 30.86
N SER A 415 25.24 8.14 31.33
CA SER A 415 24.29 7.02 31.32
C SER A 415 23.39 7.02 32.55
N ASP A 416 22.11 6.66 32.38
CA ASP A 416 21.41 5.59 33.13
C ASP A 416 19.88 5.62 32.90
N GLY A 417 19.18 4.55 33.31
CA GLY A 417 17.73 4.59 33.60
C GLY A 417 16.78 4.00 32.55
N ASN A 418 16.62 2.68 32.52
CA ASN A 418 15.64 1.98 31.67
C ASN A 418 14.22 1.99 32.27
N ARG A 419 13.25 2.70 31.65
CA ARG A 419 11.78 2.42 31.69
C ARG A 419 10.96 3.36 30.78
N PRO A 420 10.00 2.87 29.96
CA PRO A 420 9.10 3.73 29.17
C PRO A 420 7.87 4.23 29.98
N PRO A 421 7.46 5.50 29.85
CA PRO A 421 6.34 6.08 30.63
C PRO A 421 4.95 5.80 30.02
N ARG A 422 3.98 5.39 30.86
CA ARG A 422 2.58 5.17 30.47
C ARG A 422 1.79 6.48 30.32
N ARG A 423 1.76 7.11 29.14
CA ARG A 423 0.88 8.29 28.85
C ARG A 423 0.17 8.27 27.48
N PHE A 424 -0.60 7.22 27.21
CA PHE A 424 -1.38 7.08 25.94
C PHE A 424 -2.90 7.31 26.04
N ARG A 425 -3.47 7.64 27.21
CA ARG A 425 -4.95 7.58 27.44
C ARG A 425 -5.71 8.89 27.64
N SER A 426 -5.04 10.05 27.73
CA SER A 426 -5.68 11.32 28.12
C SER A 426 -5.99 12.31 26.98
N VAL A 427 -5.25 12.27 25.86
CA VAL A 427 -5.31 13.31 24.82
C VAL A 427 -6.42 13.07 23.80
N GLN A 428 -6.56 11.84 23.29
CA GLN A 428 -7.48 11.46 22.20
C GLN A 428 -8.96 11.81 22.43
N LYS A 429 -9.39 12.04 23.68
CA LYS A 429 -10.77 12.47 23.99
C LYS A 429 -11.10 13.89 23.50
N ARG A 430 -10.11 14.74 23.19
CA ARG A 430 -10.37 16.12 22.73
C ARG A 430 -10.69 16.19 21.24
N THR A 431 -9.92 15.52 20.38
CA THR A 431 -10.06 15.56 18.92
C THR A 431 -11.44 15.05 18.46
N VAL A 432 -11.95 13.98 19.07
CA VAL A 432 -13.30 13.42 18.79
C VAL A 432 -14.42 14.42 19.12
N ASN A 433 -14.28 15.19 20.21
CA ASN A 433 -15.29 16.16 20.64
C ASN A 433 -15.39 17.37 19.70
N MET A 434 -14.34 17.69 18.94
CA MET A 434 -14.33 18.80 17.98
C MET A 434 -15.06 18.44 16.68
N LEU A 435 -14.99 17.17 16.25
CA LEU A 435 -15.72 16.65 15.10
C LEU A 435 -17.22 16.43 15.40
N SER A 436 -17.59 16.06 16.63
CA SER A 436 -18.99 15.79 16.99
C SER A 436 -19.89 17.03 17.05
N GLN A 437 -19.32 18.23 17.14
CA GLN A 437 -20.08 19.49 17.21
C GLN A 437 -20.49 20.02 15.82
N LEU A 438 -19.92 19.50 14.73
CA LEU A 438 -20.20 19.94 13.36
C LEU A 438 -21.34 19.13 12.72
N ARG A 439 -22.54 19.22 13.29
CA ARG A 439 -23.78 18.82 12.60
C ARG A 439 -24.37 20.01 11.84
N PRO A 440 -24.66 19.91 10.53
CA PRO A 440 -25.46 20.92 9.86
C PRO A 440 -26.89 20.91 10.42
N THR A 441 -27.47 22.09 10.61
CA THR A 441 -28.85 22.27 11.07
C THR A 441 -29.84 21.94 9.95
N CYS A 442 -30.43 20.75 10.01
CA CYS A 442 -31.52 20.39 9.10
C CYS A 442 -32.74 21.30 9.33
N CYS A 443 -33.13 22.07 8.31
CA CYS A 443 -34.42 22.74 8.31
C CYS A 443 -35.56 21.70 8.30
N ALA A 444 -36.57 21.90 9.15
CA ALA A 444 -37.75 21.05 9.16
C ALA A 444 -38.69 21.41 7.99
N PRO A 445 -39.36 20.42 7.35
CA PRO A 445 -40.36 20.69 6.32
C PRO A 445 -41.63 21.29 6.93
N SER A 446 -42.23 22.25 6.24
CA SER A 446 -43.51 22.85 6.64
C SER A 446 -44.70 21.95 6.29
N HIS A 447 -45.60 21.72 7.25
CA HIS A 447 -46.85 21.01 7.00
C HIS A 447 -47.88 21.92 6.33
N ALA A 448 -48.05 21.77 5.01
CA ALA A 448 -49.24 22.27 4.33
C ALA A 448 -50.45 21.40 4.71
N ARG A 449 -51.43 21.97 5.42
CA ARG A 449 -52.76 21.35 5.60
C ARG A 449 -53.61 21.66 4.37
N ALA A 450 -54.18 20.62 3.76
CA ALA A 450 -55.36 20.80 2.92
C ALA A 450 -56.58 21.11 3.80
N ALA A 451 -57.45 21.99 3.33
CA ALA A 451 -58.76 22.27 3.89
C ALA A 451 -59.75 22.48 2.75
N ASN A 452 -60.99 22.04 2.92
CA ASN A 452 -62.00 22.06 1.87
C ASN A 452 -62.57 23.48 1.67
N MET A 453 -62.55 23.97 0.43
CA MET A 453 -63.75 24.35 -0.33
C MET A 453 -63.43 24.53 -1.82
#